data_AF-A0A8X6L6F9-F1
#
_entry.id   AF-A0A8X6L6F9-F1
#
_cell.length_a   1.000
_cell.length_b   1.000
_cell.length_c   1.000
_cell.angle_alpha   90.00
_cell.angle_beta   90.00
_cell.angle_gamma   90.00
#
_symmetry.space_group_name_H-M   'P 1'
#
loop_
_entity.id
_entity.type
_entity.pdbx_description
1 polymer ?
#
loop_
_entity_poly.entity_id
_entity_poly.type
_entity_poly.pdbx_seq_one_letter_code
_entity_poly.pdbx_strand_id
1 'polypeptide(L)'
;MSNILGGAGANAATAFKNLYYLWFGEEGNKTQYLKTLEKEGINLANISSILHGVGTNAVTAFKDLYGLWFDEEGNKTQYLKTLEEKGINLTNMSSILNGAGVNAAAAFKSLYDLWFDEEGNKTQYLKILEKDGMSLTNISSILHGAGANASKAFKELFDTFFDKQGNRKQHLKHFFIEEKGGEKSFKPSNLSGILSKAGTRARYAFEKLHNVCFNDEGKRTKLLDDFYKAGFRPSNLSSALCGTGARASSILKRLHIVCFNEKREITKLLDDFCKVGFRPGNLCSMLSGAKNNLEKSLKRFHDFCFIGDTKRYLNRFLSEEESFTLSNLSKILHGAGANICPALKNFHDVCFDEKGNETQLLGDFRKAGFTPSDLSNILSMSGNNATFILRNFHKVCFNEENYLNHFLAEKKLFTPKDLSRILHGVGIDVCSIFERLHDLCFDKEGNKTKYLNNLIKNGRYKISDILHEQVKKASPIFLGKQNISKGDKVTNASSNSSGKTEQEQNLGSLQQVIQQ
;
A
#
# COMPACT_ATOMS: atom_id res chain seq x y z
N MET A 1 0.00 -10.96 -20.84
CA MET A 1 -0.09 -10.85 -22.32
C MET A 1 -1.31 -10.06 -22.79
N SER A 2 -2.53 -10.35 -22.32
CA SER A 2 -3.76 -9.65 -22.77
C SER A 2 -3.66 -8.11 -22.77
N ASN A 3 -2.99 -7.53 -21.77
CA ASN A 3 -2.85 -6.07 -21.66
C ASN A 3 -1.87 -5.47 -22.69
N ILE A 4 -0.87 -6.21 -23.16
CA ILE A 4 0.11 -5.74 -24.17
C ILE A 4 -0.57 -5.71 -25.55
N LEU A 5 -1.39 -6.72 -25.84
CA LEU A 5 -2.00 -6.94 -27.14
C LEU A 5 -3.31 -6.17 -27.36
N GLY A 6 -3.73 -5.31 -26.42
CA GLY A 6 -5.00 -4.59 -26.48
C GLY A 6 -5.19 -3.72 -27.74
N GLY A 7 -4.10 -3.28 -28.36
CA GLY A 7 -4.12 -2.52 -29.63
C GLY A 7 -4.05 -3.38 -30.90
N ALA A 8 -4.06 -4.71 -30.81
CA ALA A 8 -3.79 -5.57 -31.97
C ALA A 8 -5.00 -5.79 -32.90
N GLY A 9 -6.23 -5.57 -32.42
CA GLY A 9 -7.46 -5.73 -33.21
C GLY A 9 -7.54 -7.08 -33.91
N ALA A 10 -7.84 -7.08 -35.22
CA ALA A 10 -7.91 -8.29 -36.05
C ALA A 10 -6.60 -9.11 -36.09
N ASN A 11 -5.45 -8.48 -35.79
CA ASN A 11 -4.14 -9.13 -35.78
C ASN A 11 -3.75 -9.70 -34.41
N ALA A 12 -4.69 -9.75 -33.44
CA ALA A 12 -4.40 -10.23 -32.09
C ALA A 12 -3.81 -11.64 -32.04
N ALA A 13 -4.30 -12.56 -32.87
CA ALA A 13 -3.79 -13.94 -32.94
C ALA A 13 -2.31 -13.97 -33.39
N THR A 14 -1.98 -13.24 -34.45
CA THR A 14 -0.61 -13.12 -34.96
C THR A 14 0.32 -12.44 -33.95
N ALA A 15 -0.13 -11.33 -33.35
CA ALA A 15 0.64 -10.60 -32.35
C ALA A 15 0.89 -11.45 -31.08
N PHE A 16 -0.11 -12.24 -30.67
CA PHE A 16 0.04 -13.22 -29.60
C PHE A 16 1.07 -14.28 -29.95
N LYS A 17 0.95 -14.91 -31.13
CA LYS A 17 1.88 -15.95 -31.59
C LYS A 17 3.32 -15.44 -31.61
N ASN A 18 3.55 -14.23 -32.14
CA ASN A 18 4.87 -13.63 -32.22
C ASN A 18 5.46 -13.31 -30.83
N LEU A 19 4.65 -12.74 -29.92
CA LEU A 19 5.11 -12.46 -28.55
C LEU A 19 5.32 -13.74 -27.74
N TYR A 20 4.48 -14.76 -27.96
CA TYR A 20 4.65 -16.07 -27.36
C TYR A 20 5.98 -16.68 -27.78
N TYR A 21 6.28 -16.73 -29.08
CA TYR A 21 7.54 -17.31 -29.56
C TYR A 21 8.79 -16.49 -29.22
N LEU A 22 8.63 -15.23 -28.84
CA LEU A 22 9.72 -14.44 -28.26
C LEU A 22 10.06 -14.91 -26.85
N TRP A 23 9.06 -15.33 -26.08
CA TRP A 23 9.18 -15.70 -24.67
C TRP A 23 9.33 -17.20 -24.42
N PHE A 24 8.77 -18.00 -25.31
CA PHE A 24 8.78 -19.45 -25.28
C PHE A 24 9.25 -19.98 -26.63
N GLY A 25 10.13 -20.99 -26.65
CA GLY A 25 10.50 -21.68 -27.89
C GLY A 25 9.34 -22.48 -28.46
N GLU A 26 9.58 -23.13 -29.60
CA GLU A 26 8.56 -23.94 -30.28
C GLU A 26 8.01 -25.08 -29.40
N GLU A 27 8.85 -25.63 -28.53
CA GLU A 27 8.51 -26.69 -27.57
C GLU A 27 7.90 -26.16 -26.26
N GLY A 28 7.67 -24.84 -26.15
CA GLY A 28 7.10 -24.19 -24.95
C GLY A 28 8.11 -23.95 -23.83
N ASN A 29 9.40 -24.20 -24.06
CA ASN A 29 10.49 -23.91 -23.13
C ASN A 29 10.79 -22.40 -23.06
N LYS A 30 11.12 -21.86 -21.88
CA LYS A 30 11.43 -20.43 -21.72
C LYS A 30 12.66 -20.04 -22.54
N THR A 31 12.56 -18.97 -23.32
CA THR A 31 13.71 -18.36 -24.02
C THR A 31 14.63 -17.64 -23.03
N GLN A 32 15.81 -17.21 -23.51
CA GLN A 32 16.76 -16.45 -22.70
C GLN A 32 16.14 -15.19 -22.10
N TYR A 33 15.25 -14.50 -22.83
CA TYR A 33 14.55 -13.31 -22.33
C TYR A 33 13.81 -13.58 -21.00
N LEU A 34 12.96 -14.61 -20.96
CA LEU A 34 12.23 -14.95 -19.74
C LEU A 34 13.14 -15.46 -18.63
N LYS A 35 14.14 -16.28 -18.97
CA LYS A 35 15.11 -16.80 -17.99
C LYS A 35 15.87 -15.66 -17.30
N THR A 36 16.29 -14.65 -18.06
CA THR A 36 16.98 -13.46 -17.53
C THR A 36 16.05 -12.66 -16.63
N LEU A 37 14.82 -12.37 -17.06
CA LEU A 37 13.86 -11.64 -16.24
C LEU A 37 13.56 -12.35 -14.91
N GLU A 38 13.42 -13.68 -14.93
CA GLU A 38 13.19 -14.48 -13.72
C GLU A 38 14.40 -14.50 -12.79
N LYS A 39 15.60 -14.69 -13.35
CA LYS A 39 16.87 -14.65 -12.61
C LYS A 39 17.03 -13.32 -11.86
N GLU A 40 16.66 -12.22 -12.50
CA GLU A 40 16.77 -10.87 -11.93
C GLU A 40 15.52 -10.42 -11.16
N GLY A 41 14.53 -11.31 -10.98
CA GLY A 41 13.31 -11.02 -10.21
C GLY A 41 12.40 -9.95 -10.84
N ILE A 42 12.50 -9.71 -12.14
CA ILE A 42 11.66 -8.75 -12.86
C ILE A 42 10.33 -9.39 -13.22
N ASN A 43 9.25 -8.84 -12.65
CA ASN A 43 7.91 -9.34 -12.88
C ASN A 43 7.36 -8.93 -14.27
N LEU A 44 6.88 -9.90 -15.05
CA LEU A 44 6.21 -9.67 -16.34
C LEU A 44 5.00 -8.73 -16.24
N ALA A 45 4.35 -8.62 -15.07
CA ALA A 45 3.29 -7.65 -14.83
C ALA A 45 3.78 -6.20 -14.99
N ASN A 46 5.02 -5.89 -14.57
CA ASN A 46 5.60 -4.56 -14.72
C ASN A 46 5.85 -4.25 -16.20
N ILE A 47 6.43 -5.20 -16.94
CA ILE A 47 6.64 -5.06 -18.39
C ILE A 47 5.29 -4.90 -19.10
N SER A 48 4.31 -5.73 -18.74
CA SER A 48 2.97 -5.68 -19.33
C SER A 48 2.24 -4.37 -19.03
N SER A 49 2.55 -3.70 -17.92
CA SER A 49 2.00 -2.38 -17.58
C SER A 49 2.66 -1.29 -18.43
N ILE A 50 3.98 -1.33 -18.60
CA ILE A 50 4.70 -0.37 -19.44
C ILE A 50 4.25 -0.50 -20.90
N LEU A 51 4.23 -1.73 -21.42
CA LEU A 51 3.89 -2.08 -22.80
C LEU A 51 2.36 -2.22 -23.02
N HIS A 52 1.54 -1.60 -22.17
CA HIS A 52 0.09 -1.68 -22.32
C HIS A 52 -0.37 -1.10 -23.66
N GLY A 53 -1.23 -1.84 -24.38
CA GLY A 53 -1.86 -1.38 -25.62
C GLY A 53 -0.94 -1.34 -26.85
N VAL A 54 0.28 -1.90 -26.81
CA VAL A 54 1.22 -1.91 -27.94
C VAL A 54 0.65 -2.61 -29.19
N GLY A 55 -0.14 -3.66 -29.03
CA GLY A 55 -0.74 -4.39 -30.14
C GLY A 55 0.28 -5.16 -30.99
N THR A 56 0.25 -4.96 -32.31
CA THR A 56 1.11 -5.70 -33.26
C THR A 56 2.61 -5.43 -33.11
N ASN A 57 2.99 -4.31 -32.49
CA ASN A 57 4.39 -3.93 -32.26
C ASN A 57 4.99 -4.53 -30.98
N ALA A 58 4.31 -5.51 -30.35
CA ALA A 58 4.67 -6.02 -29.02
C ALA A 58 6.08 -6.58 -28.96
N VAL A 59 6.50 -7.30 -30.00
CA VAL A 59 7.85 -7.90 -30.07
C VAL A 59 8.92 -6.82 -30.12
N THR A 60 8.77 -5.82 -31.00
CA THR A 60 9.73 -4.72 -31.14
C THR A 60 9.81 -3.92 -29.85
N ALA A 61 8.68 -3.48 -29.31
CA ALA A 61 8.66 -2.68 -28.08
C ALA A 61 9.21 -3.44 -26.87
N PHE A 62 9.00 -4.76 -26.80
CA PHE A 62 9.63 -5.61 -25.79
C PHE A 62 11.16 -5.66 -25.97
N LYS A 63 11.64 -5.93 -27.19
CA LYS A 63 13.08 -6.01 -27.47
C LYS A 63 13.79 -4.69 -27.20
N ASP A 64 13.20 -3.57 -27.60
CA ASP A 64 13.79 -2.24 -27.39
C ASP A 64 13.89 -1.92 -25.89
N LEU A 65 12.84 -2.22 -25.10
CA LEU A 65 12.87 -2.01 -23.66
C LEU A 65 13.84 -2.99 -22.96
N TYR A 66 13.84 -4.26 -23.40
CA TYR A 66 14.76 -5.27 -22.88
C TYR A 66 16.21 -4.88 -23.16
N GLY A 67 16.52 -4.40 -24.36
CA GLY A 67 17.87 -3.95 -24.75
C GLY A 67 18.39 -2.76 -23.94
N LEU A 68 17.50 -1.97 -23.32
CA LEU A 68 17.91 -0.94 -22.36
C LEU A 68 18.26 -1.53 -21.00
N TRP A 69 17.71 -2.68 -20.62
CA TRP A 69 17.96 -3.30 -19.31
C TRP A 69 19.04 -4.37 -19.35
N PHE A 70 19.15 -5.06 -20.48
CA PHE A 70 20.02 -6.21 -20.69
C PHE A 70 20.72 -6.14 -22.06
N ASP A 71 21.97 -6.60 -22.11
CA ASP A 71 22.67 -6.86 -23.37
C ASP A 71 22.18 -8.16 -24.05
N GLU A 72 22.79 -8.52 -25.18
CA GLU A 72 22.42 -9.71 -25.96
C GLU A 72 22.69 -11.01 -25.19
N GLU A 73 23.71 -11.02 -24.33
CA GLU A 73 24.05 -12.12 -23.43
C GLU A 73 23.14 -12.19 -22.19
N GLY A 74 22.32 -11.17 -21.95
CA GLY A 74 21.40 -11.08 -20.82
C GLY A 74 22.04 -10.54 -19.54
N ASN A 75 23.21 -9.90 -19.62
CA ASN A 75 23.78 -9.17 -18.50
C ASN A 75 23.14 -7.78 -18.38
N LYS A 76 23.08 -7.25 -17.17
CA LYS A 76 22.56 -5.90 -16.91
C LYS A 76 23.39 -4.85 -17.63
N THR A 77 22.73 -3.97 -18.37
CA THR A 77 23.32 -2.75 -18.91
C THR A 77 23.66 -1.78 -17.77
N GLN A 78 24.39 -0.71 -18.09
CA GLN A 78 24.65 0.38 -17.15
C GLN A 78 23.36 1.00 -16.60
N TYR A 79 22.30 1.11 -17.42
CA TYR A 79 21.02 1.68 -16.97
C TYR A 79 20.47 0.94 -15.74
N LEU A 80 20.38 -0.39 -15.82
CA LEU A 80 19.82 -1.18 -14.73
C LEU A 80 20.76 -1.25 -13.53
N LYS A 81 22.07 -1.36 -13.76
CA LYS A 81 23.09 -1.30 -12.69
C LYS A 81 23.00 0.01 -11.90
N THR A 82 22.93 1.16 -12.57
CA THR A 82 22.79 2.47 -11.91
C THR A 82 21.50 2.55 -11.09
N LEU A 83 20.36 2.10 -11.64
CA LEU A 83 19.10 2.11 -10.89
C LEU A 83 19.21 1.30 -9.59
N GLU A 84 19.80 0.10 -9.64
CA GLU A 84 19.99 -0.76 -8.47
C GLU A 84 20.97 -0.16 -7.45
N GLU A 85 22.13 0.32 -7.90
CA GLU A 85 23.14 0.94 -7.04
C GLU A 85 22.62 2.18 -6.32
N LYS A 86 21.73 2.95 -6.97
CA LYS A 86 21.11 4.14 -6.38
C LYS A 86 19.80 3.84 -5.65
N GLY A 87 19.45 2.55 -5.48
CA GLY A 87 18.29 2.11 -4.71
C GLY A 87 16.94 2.43 -5.38
N ILE A 88 16.92 2.62 -6.70
CA ILE A 88 15.70 2.85 -7.47
C ILE A 88 15.12 1.51 -7.92
N ASN A 89 13.95 1.20 -7.40
CA ASN A 89 13.22 0.01 -7.79
C ASN A 89 12.57 0.17 -9.18
N LEU A 90 12.71 -0.84 -10.05
CA LEU A 90 12.01 -0.94 -11.34
C LEU A 90 10.48 -0.79 -11.21
N THR A 91 9.89 -1.18 -10.09
CA THR A 91 8.45 -0.95 -9.81
C THR A 91 8.09 0.54 -9.81
N ASN A 92 8.97 1.41 -9.32
CA ASN A 92 8.75 2.86 -9.35
C ASN A 92 8.79 3.37 -10.80
N MET A 93 9.79 2.92 -11.57
CA MET A 93 9.94 3.26 -12.98
C MET A 93 8.74 2.76 -13.80
N SER A 94 8.34 1.50 -13.62
CA SER A 94 7.19 0.91 -14.31
C SER A 94 5.87 1.58 -13.96
N SER A 95 5.73 2.04 -12.71
CA SER A 95 4.59 2.82 -12.25
C SER A 95 4.47 4.15 -13.01
N ILE A 96 5.58 4.87 -13.23
CA ILE A 96 5.59 6.11 -14.01
C ILE A 96 5.32 5.82 -15.48
N LEU A 97 6.03 4.84 -16.05
CA LEU A 97 5.97 4.45 -17.46
C LEU A 97 4.75 3.60 -17.83
N ASN A 98 3.82 3.37 -16.91
CA ASN A 98 2.59 2.62 -17.15
C ASN A 98 1.84 3.23 -18.35
N GLY A 99 1.56 2.41 -19.37
CA GLY A 99 0.92 2.85 -20.60
C GLY A 99 1.82 3.60 -21.58
N ALA A 100 3.15 3.52 -21.47
CA ALA A 100 4.06 4.09 -22.47
C ALA A 100 3.96 3.41 -23.84
N GLY A 101 3.58 2.14 -23.85
CA GLY A 101 3.29 1.38 -25.06
C GLY A 101 4.52 1.28 -25.97
N VAL A 102 4.35 1.60 -27.26
CA VAL A 102 5.43 1.55 -28.27
C VAL A 102 6.60 2.49 -27.94
N ASN A 103 6.35 3.54 -27.15
CA ASN A 103 7.36 4.52 -26.77
C ASN A 103 8.08 4.17 -25.46
N ALA A 104 7.88 2.95 -24.94
CA ALA A 104 8.42 2.53 -23.64
C ALA A 104 9.94 2.73 -23.51
N ALA A 105 10.71 2.28 -24.50
CA ALA A 105 12.16 2.40 -24.49
C ALA A 105 12.62 3.87 -24.51
N ALA A 106 12.06 4.67 -25.43
CA ALA A 106 12.35 6.10 -25.52
C ALA A 106 11.97 6.87 -24.24
N ALA A 107 10.82 6.54 -23.64
CA ALA A 107 10.34 7.17 -22.40
C ALA A 107 11.19 6.77 -21.20
N PHE A 108 11.60 5.50 -21.10
CA PHE A 108 12.55 5.03 -20.08
C PHE A 108 13.86 5.80 -20.20
N LYS A 109 14.48 5.81 -21.39
CA LYS A 109 15.77 6.46 -21.61
C LYS A 109 15.69 7.96 -21.30
N SER A 110 14.69 8.65 -21.82
CA SER A 110 14.50 10.09 -21.58
C SER A 110 14.31 10.43 -20.10
N LEU A 111 13.64 9.57 -19.32
CA LEU A 111 13.48 9.78 -17.88
C LEU A 111 14.77 9.44 -17.13
N TYR A 112 15.48 8.38 -17.53
CA TYR A 112 16.79 8.04 -17.00
C TYR A 112 17.78 9.20 -17.19
N ASP A 113 17.87 9.76 -18.40
CA ASP A 113 18.80 10.84 -18.74
C ASP A 113 18.48 12.16 -18.00
N LEU A 114 17.26 12.31 -17.47
CA LEU A 114 16.93 13.42 -16.55
C LEU A 114 17.42 13.14 -15.13
N TRP A 115 17.51 11.89 -14.72
CA TRP A 115 17.88 11.48 -13.37
C TRP A 115 19.38 11.23 -13.22
N PHE A 116 20.01 10.75 -14.28
CA PHE A 116 21.40 10.34 -14.33
C PHE A 116 22.11 10.91 -15.55
N ASP A 117 23.39 11.23 -15.39
CA ASP A 117 24.27 11.51 -16.52
C ASP A 117 24.78 10.21 -17.18
N GLU A 118 25.60 10.35 -18.22
CA GLU A 118 26.14 9.24 -19.00
C GLU A 118 27.01 8.31 -18.16
N GLU A 119 27.63 8.80 -17.09
CA GLU A 119 28.41 8.02 -16.13
C GLU A 119 27.54 7.37 -15.03
N GLY A 120 26.24 7.64 -14.98
CA GLY A 120 25.32 7.11 -13.97
C GLY A 120 25.31 7.89 -12.65
N ASN A 121 25.87 9.09 -12.61
CA ASN A 121 25.79 9.97 -11.46
C ASN A 121 24.48 10.75 -11.45
N LYS A 122 23.97 11.04 -10.25
CA LYS A 122 22.75 11.84 -10.09
C LYS A 122 22.92 13.23 -10.70
N THR A 123 21.99 13.61 -11.57
CA THR A 123 21.91 14.97 -12.11
C THR A 123 21.53 15.97 -11.01
N GLN A 124 21.58 17.27 -11.34
CA GLN A 124 21.12 18.33 -10.44
C GLN A 124 19.65 18.13 -10.01
N TYR A 125 18.80 17.58 -10.89
CA TYR A 125 17.39 17.33 -10.58
C TYR A 125 17.22 16.45 -9.34
N LEU A 126 17.90 15.30 -9.29
CA LEU A 126 17.79 14.39 -8.14
C LEU A 126 18.46 14.96 -6.88
N LYS A 127 19.62 15.61 -7.02
CA LYS A 127 20.32 16.24 -5.90
C LYS A 127 19.44 17.30 -5.21
N ILE A 128 18.72 18.09 -5.98
CA ILE A 128 17.80 19.12 -5.47
C ILE A 128 16.60 18.48 -4.77
N LEU A 129 15.98 17.47 -5.38
CA LEU A 129 14.84 16.75 -4.77
C LEU A 129 15.21 16.13 -3.41
N GLU A 130 16.38 15.48 -3.33
CA GLU A 130 16.87 14.85 -2.10
C GLU A 130 17.15 15.89 -1.00
N LYS A 131 17.79 17.01 -1.36
CA LYS A 131 17.99 18.14 -0.44
C LYS A 131 16.66 18.67 0.10
N ASP A 132 15.59 18.58 -0.69
CA ASP A 132 14.25 19.04 -0.32
C ASP A 132 13.43 18.03 0.49
N GLY A 133 13.98 16.84 0.75
CA GLY A 133 13.25 15.75 1.39
C GLY A 133 12.18 15.11 0.50
N MET A 134 12.25 15.32 -0.82
CA MET A 134 11.40 14.65 -1.81
C MET A 134 12.12 13.41 -2.35
N SER A 135 11.68 12.24 -1.91
CA SER A 135 12.21 10.98 -2.43
C SER A 135 11.70 10.69 -3.84
N LEU A 136 12.41 9.84 -4.58
CA LEU A 136 11.92 9.31 -5.84
C LEU A 136 10.61 8.54 -5.70
N THR A 137 10.35 7.91 -4.56
CA THR A 137 9.04 7.30 -4.28
C THR A 137 7.93 8.34 -4.24
N ASN A 138 8.19 9.53 -3.69
CA ASN A 138 7.23 10.63 -3.70
C ASN A 138 6.94 11.09 -5.14
N ILE A 139 7.98 11.30 -5.95
CA ILE A 139 7.83 11.71 -7.35
C ILE A 139 7.15 10.63 -8.20
N SER A 140 7.53 9.36 -8.02
CA SER A 140 6.94 8.23 -8.73
C SER A 140 5.47 8.04 -8.42
N SER A 141 5.07 8.29 -7.17
CA SER A 141 3.66 8.30 -6.77
C SER A 141 2.87 9.37 -7.52
N ILE A 142 3.41 10.59 -7.62
CA ILE A 142 2.75 11.72 -8.31
C ILE A 142 2.64 11.43 -9.82
N LEU A 143 3.74 10.99 -10.43
CA LEU A 143 3.87 10.76 -11.86
C LEU A 143 3.35 9.39 -12.32
N HIS A 144 2.74 8.59 -11.44
CA HIS A 144 2.16 7.30 -11.79
C HIS A 144 1.22 7.43 -13.01
N GLY A 145 1.47 6.62 -14.04
CA GLY A 145 0.71 6.62 -15.28
C GLY A 145 1.02 7.78 -16.23
N ALA A 146 2.18 8.44 -16.11
CA ALA A 146 2.61 9.44 -17.08
C ALA A 146 2.96 8.82 -18.45
N GLY A 147 3.35 7.54 -18.47
CA GLY A 147 3.59 6.76 -19.69
C GLY A 147 4.68 7.38 -20.57
N ALA A 148 4.38 7.53 -21.86
CA ALA A 148 5.31 8.09 -22.84
C ALA A 148 5.73 9.55 -22.53
N ASN A 149 4.94 10.28 -21.73
CA ASN A 149 5.20 11.67 -21.36
C ASN A 149 5.93 11.82 -20.02
N ALA A 150 6.49 10.74 -19.47
CA ALA A 150 7.11 10.71 -18.15
C ALA A 150 8.18 11.79 -17.94
N SER A 151 9.13 11.92 -18.87
CA SER A 151 10.21 12.91 -18.81
C SER A 151 9.68 14.35 -18.84
N LYS A 152 8.72 14.63 -19.73
CA LYS A 152 8.04 15.92 -19.81
C LYS A 152 7.29 16.26 -18.52
N ALA A 153 6.49 15.33 -18.00
CA ALA A 153 5.72 15.53 -16.78
C ALA A 153 6.63 15.73 -15.55
N PHE A 154 7.74 14.99 -15.46
CA PHE A 154 8.75 15.20 -14.44
C PHE A 154 9.34 16.60 -14.50
N LYS A 155 9.79 17.03 -15.69
CA LYS A 155 10.43 18.34 -15.88
C LYS A 155 9.48 19.49 -15.57
N GLU A 156 8.24 19.42 -16.06
CA GLU A 156 7.22 20.44 -15.76
C GLU A 156 6.90 20.52 -14.27
N LEU A 157 6.81 19.38 -13.56
CA LEU A 157 6.59 19.37 -12.12
C LEU A 157 7.81 19.95 -11.38
N PHE A 158 9.02 19.53 -11.75
CA PHE A 158 10.26 20.03 -11.17
C PHE A 158 10.40 21.54 -11.35
N ASP A 159 10.17 22.04 -12.56
CA ASP A 159 10.24 23.46 -12.88
C ASP A 159 9.11 24.24 -12.18
N THR A 160 8.04 23.58 -11.74
CA THR A 160 7.01 24.21 -10.88
C THR A 160 7.49 24.34 -9.43
N PHE A 161 8.26 23.36 -8.97
CA PHE A 161 8.80 23.30 -7.61
C PHE A 161 10.04 24.17 -7.41
N PHE A 162 10.92 24.25 -8.40
CA PHE A 162 12.25 24.86 -8.27
C PHE A 162 12.54 25.87 -9.38
N ASP A 163 13.39 26.85 -9.07
CA ASP A 163 14.01 27.73 -10.07
C ASP A 163 15.25 27.08 -10.72
N LYS A 164 15.90 27.79 -11.64
CA LYS A 164 17.08 27.28 -12.37
C LYS A 164 18.27 27.01 -11.45
N GLN A 165 18.31 27.66 -10.28
CA GLN A 165 19.35 27.51 -9.26
C GLN A 165 19.02 26.39 -8.25
N GLY A 166 17.84 25.77 -8.36
CA GLY A 166 17.38 24.73 -7.46
C GLY A 166 16.77 25.23 -6.15
N ASN A 167 16.42 26.51 -6.07
CA ASN A 167 15.69 27.03 -4.90
C ASN A 167 14.20 26.78 -5.07
N ARG A 168 13.51 26.47 -3.95
CA ARG A 168 12.04 26.34 -3.94
C ARG A 168 11.39 27.61 -4.49
N LYS A 169 10.50 27.44 -5.46
CA LYS A 169 9.55 28.47 -5.89
C LYS A 169 8.49 28.71 -4.81
N GLN A 170 7.87 29.89 -4.87
CA GLN A 170 6.91 30.35 -3.86
C GLN A 170 5.80 29.33 -3.58
N HIS A 171 5.19 28.78 -4.64
CA HIS A 171 4.14 27.76 -4.52
C HIS A 171 4.54 26.58 -3.63
N LEU A 172 5.77 26.07 -3.76
CA LEU A 172 6.24 24.97 -2.93
C LEU A 172 6.60 25.43 -1.50
N LYS A 173 7.20 26.63 -1.36
CA LYS A 173 7.49 27.24 -0.05
C LYS A 173 6.24 27.36 0.81
N HIS A 174 5.10 27.74 0.22
CA HIS A 174 3.84 27.92 0.95
C HIS A 174 3.35 26.63 1.64
N PHE A 175 3.60 25.46 1.05
CA PHE A 175 3.23 24.19 1.68
C PHE A 175 4.13 23.81 2.87
N PHE A 176 5.38 24.29 2.90
CA PHE A 176 6.41 23.87 3.84
C PHE A 176 6.77 24.95 4.87
N ILE A 177 5.84 25.86 5.18
CA ILE A 177 6.06 26.93 6.16
C ILE A 177 6.27 26.33 7.55
N GLU A 178 7.44 26.58 8.15
CA GLU A 178 7.68 26.26 9.55
C GLU A 178 7.08 27.38 10.43
N GLU A 179 5.86 27.19 10.93
CA GLU A 179 5.30 28.08 11.96
C GLU A 179 5.95 27.76 13.32
N LYS A 180 6.38 28.79 14.07
CA LYS A 180 6.85 28.62 15.46
C LYS A 180 5.72 28.01 16.30
N GLY A 181 5.88 26.78 16.80
CA GLY A 181 4.94 26.11 17.70
C GLY A 181 4.42 24.72 17.28
N GLY A 182 4.89 24.11 16.18
CA GLY A 182 4.60 22.70 15.83
C GLY A 182 4.12 22.46 14.39
N GLU A 183 3.76 21.21 14.06
CA GLU A 183 3.39 20.76 12.70
C GLU A 183 2.03 21.33 12.24
N LYS A 184 2.08 22.44 11.52
CA LYS A 184 0.93 23.06 10.81
C LYS A 184 1.11 23.10 9.29
N SER A 185 2.27 22.73 8.78
CA SER A 185 2.57 22.65 7.35
C SER A 185 2.44 21.23 6.81
N PHE A 186 2.24 21.14 5.50
CA PHE A 186 2.29 19.87 4.80
C PHE A 186 3.74 19.40 4.75
N LYS A 187 3.96 18.08 4.77
CA LYS A 187 5.26 17.47 4.45
C LYS A 187 5.31 17.04 2.98
N PRO A 188 6.50 16.82 2.41
CA PRO A 188 6.64 16.20 1.08
C PRO A 188 5.81 14.93 0.88
N SER A 189 5.78 14.05 1.89
CA SER A 189 4.97 12.85 1.87
C SER A 189 3.48 13.16 1.77
N ASN A 190 3.00 14.20 2.44
CA ASN A 190 1.61 14.61 2.38
C ASN A 190 1.22 15.08 0.98
N LEU A 191 2.05 15.94 0.38
CA LEU A 191 1.82 16.45 -0.97
C LEU A 191 1.83 15.32 -2.00
N SER A 192 2.80 14.41 -1.90
CA SER A 192 2.89 13.25 -2.79
C SER A 192 1.74 12.26 -2.64
N GLY A 193 1.18 12.12 -1.42
CA GLY A 193 -0.01 11.31 -1.18
C GLY A 193 -1.24 11.90 -1.85
N ILE A 194 -1.46 13.21 -1.69
CA ILE A 194 -2.58 13.94 -2.30
C ILE A 194 -2.51 13.87 -3.82
N LEU A 195 -1.34 14.21 -4.37
CA LEU A 195 -1.09 14.30 -5.82
C LEU A 195 -0.79 12.94 -6.47
N SER A 196 -0.83 11.84 -5.71
CA SER A 196 -0.59 10.51 -6.24
C SER A 196 -1.52 10.20 -7.42
N LYS A 197 -0.96 9.62 -8.49
CA LYS A 197 -1.64 9.29 -9.75
C LYS A 197 -2.11 10.50 -10.56
N ALA A 198 -1.49 11.67 -10.36
CA ALA A 198 -1.74 12.81 -11.25
C ALA A 198 -1.12 12.61 -12.64
N GLY A 199 -0.04 11.82 -12.75
CA GLY A 199 0.60 11.47 -14.02
C GLY A 199 1.03 12.72 -14.79
N THR A 200 0.60 12.82 -16.05
CA THR A 200 0.86 13.98 -16.91
C THR A 200 0.21 15.28 -16.43
N ARG A 201 -0.75 15.21 -15.50
CA ARG A 201 -1.42 16.39 -14.91
C ARG A 201 -0.80 16.82 -13.58
N ALA A 202 0.37 16.31 -13.21
CA ALA A 202 1.01 16.61 -11.93
C ALA A 202 1.16 18.11 -11.64
N ARG A 203 1.70 18.87 -12.60
CA ARG A 203 1.82 20.34 -12.50
C ARG A 203 0.46 21.00 -12.27
N TYR A 204 -0.51 20.72 -13.13
CA TYR A 204 -1.87 21.26 -13.01
C TYR A 204 -2.50 20.93 -11.65
N ALA A 205 -2.36 19.69 -11.20
CA ALA A 205 -2.89 19.21 -9.93
C ALA A 205 -2.29 19.98 -8.75
N PHE A 206 -0.97 20.18 -8.76
CA PHE A 206 -0.26 20.95 -7.75
C PHE A 206 -0.70 22.41 -7.73
N GLU A 207 -0.70 23.10 -8.88
CA GLU A 207 -1.10 24.52 -8.98
C GLU A 207 -2.56 24.71 -8.53
N LYS A 208 -3.48 23.82 -8.93
CA LYS A 208 -4.87 23.89 -8.48
C LYS A 208 -5.02 23.61 -6.98
N LEU A 209 -4.25 22.68 -6.42
CA LEU A 209 -4.27 22.42 -4.98
C LEU A 209 -3.73 23.63 -4.22
N HIS A 210 -2.62 24.21 -4.70
CA HIS A 210 -2.05 25.43 -4.14
C HIS A 210 -3.11 26.53 -4.06
N ASN A 211 -3.78 26.86 -5.16
CA ASN A 211 -4.72 27.98 -5.22
C ASN A 211 -5.97 27.77 -4.35
N VAL A 212 -6.25 26.53 -3.92
CA VAL A 212 -7.30 26.25 -2.94
C VAL A 212 -6.81 26.45 -1.52
N CYS A 213 -5.53 26.20 -1.26
CA CYS A 213 -4.92 26.26 0.06
C CYS A 213 -4.31 27.63 0.39
N PHE A 214 -3.78 28.35 -0.60
CA PHE A 214 -3.02 29.58 -0.45
C PHE A 214 -3.36 30.59 -1.55
N ASN A 215 -3.19 31.88 -1.26
CA ASN A 215 -3.17 32.94 -2.27
C ASN A 215 -1.75 33.12 -2.87
N ASP A 216 -1.60 34.07 -3.79
CA ASP A 216 -0.32 34.32 -4.47
C ASP A 216 0.79 34.82 -3.53
N GLU A 217 0.42 35.43 -2.40
CA GLU A 217 1.34 35.86 -1.34
C GLU A 217 1.70 34.74 -0.35
N GLY A 218 1.13 33.55 -0.50
CA GLY A 218 1.34 32.42 0.41
C GLY A 218 0.54 32.47 1.70
N LYS A 219 -0.40 33.41 1.83
CA LYS A 219 -1.35 33.43 2.94
C LYS A 219 -2.36 32.30 2.75
N ARG A 220 -2.65 31.58 3.82
CA ARG A 220 -3.67 30.52 3.84
C ARG A 220 -5.02 31.10 3.41
N THR A 221 -5.73 30.36 2.57
CA THR A 221 -7.10 30.73 2.20
C THR A 221 -8.02 30.50 3.40
N LYS A 222 -9.16 31.20 3.36
CA LYS A 222 -10.28 31.00 4.28
C LYS A 222 -10.70 29.52 4.38
N LEU A 223 -10.68 28.81 3.25
CA LEU A 223 -11.04 27.39 3.18
C LEU A 223 -10.10 26.51 4.02
N LEU A 224 -8.79 26.69 3.88
CA LEU A 224 -7.83 25.90 4.65
C LEU A 224 -7.86 26.30 6.14
N ASP A 225 -8.06 27.58 6.42
CA ASP A 225 -8.20 28.08 7.79
C ASP A 225 -9.41 27.48 8.51
N ASP A 226 -10.54 27.29 7.83
CA ASP A 226 -11.74 26.67 8.42
C ASP A 226 -11.44 25.23 8.87
N PHE A 227 -10.76 24.44 8.02
CA PHE A 227 -10.31 23.11 8.38
C PHE A 227 -9.38 23.12 9.60
N TYR A 228 -8.40 24.02 9.64
CA TYR A 228 -7.44 24.07 10.75
C TYR A 228 -8.11 24.49 12.06
N LYS A 229 -9.03 25.46 12.00
CA LYS A 229 -9.84 25.87 13.17
C LYS A 229 -10.73 24.75 13.68
N ALA A 230 -11.27 23.92 12.79
CA ALA A 230 -12.03 22.73 13.15
C ALA A 230 -11.16 21.53 13.59
N GLY A 231 -9.83 21.69 13.68
CA GLY A 231 -8.92 20.67 14.20
C GLY A 231 -8.39 19.68 13.16
N PHE A 232 -8.61 19.91 11.86
CA PHE A 232 -7.96 19.13 10.80
C PHE A 232 -6.50 19.51 10.69
N ARG A 233 -5.61 18.51 10.70
CA ARG A 233 -4.18 18.70 10.44
C ARG A 233 -3.84 18.43 8.96
N PRO A 234 -2.72 18.98 8.44
CA PRO A 234 -2.23 18.67 7.09
C PRO A 234 -2.19 17.18 6.76
N SER A 235 -1.71 16.37 7.71
CA SER A 235 -1.65 14.91 7.58
C SER A 235 -3.02 14.24 7.52
N ASN A 236 -4.04 14.80 8.18
CA ASN A 236 -5.41 14.31 8.11
C ASN A 236 -6.00 14.59 6.73
N LEU A 237 -5.89 15.83 6.24
CA LEU A 237 -6.34 16.20 4.90
C LEU A 237 -5.63 15.38 3.82
N SER A 238 -4.33 15.17 3.98
CA SER A 238 -3.54 14.33 3.10
C SER A 238 -4.01 12.87 3.08
N SER A 239 -4.31 12.30 4.25
CA SER A 239 -4.90 10.96 4.36
C SER A 239 -6.23 10.87 3.61
N ALA A 240 -7.15 11.83 3.83
CA ALA A 240 -8.46 11.83 3.19
C ALA A 240 -8.40 12.01 1.67
N LEU A 241 -7.43 12.79 1.18
CA LEU A 241 -7.23 13.11 -0.23
C LEU A 241 -6.20 12.19 -0.92
N CYS A 242 -5.72 11.14 -0.25
CA CYS A 242 -4.68 10.28 -0.78
C CYS A 242 -5.12 9.61 -2.10
N GLY A 243 -4.32 9.73 -3.15
CA GLY A 243 -4.61 9.15 -4.46
C GLY A 243 -5.70 9.87 -5.26
N THR A 244 -6.03 11.12 -4.90
CA THR A 244 -6.99 11.93 -5.67
C THR A 244 -6.35 12.62 -6.87
N GLY A 245 -5.03 12.84 -6.84
CA GLY A 245 -4.25 13.34 -7.98
C GLY A 245 -4.78 14.66 -8.52
N ALA A 246 -5.08 14.70 -9.81
CA ALA A 246 -5.62 15.88 -10.50
C ALA A 246 -6.98 16.38 -9.96
N ARG A 247 -7.67 15.60 -9.13
CA ARG A 247 -8.98 15.96 -8.54
C ARG A 247 -8.87 16.44 -7.09
N ALA A 248 -7.69 16.49 -6.52
CA ALA A 248 -7.48 16.86 -5.11
C ALA A 248 -8.17 18.18 -4.74
N SER A 249 -7.97 19.22 -5.55
CA SER A 249 -8.51 20.57 -5.31
C SER A 249 -10.04 20.60 -5.31
N SER A 250 -10.70 19.92 -6.26
CA SER A 250 -12.17 19.89 -6.34
C SER A 250 -12.78 19.04 -5.23
N ILE A 251 -12.12 17.94 -4.85
CA ILE A 251 -12.58 17.10 -3.74
C ILE A 251 -12.42 17.83 -2.40
N LEU A 252 -11.33 18.56 -2.18
CA LEU A 252 -11.13 19.38 -1.00
C LEU A 252 -12.22 20.47 -0.86
N LYS A 253 -12.58 21.15 -1.97
CA LYS A 253 -13.70 22.10 -1.99
C LYS A 253 -15.04 21.44 -1.65
N ARG A 254 -15.33 20.27 -2.22
CA ARG A 254 -16.58 19.53 -1.92
C ARG A 254 -16.63 19.07 -0.47
N LEU A 255 -15.50 18.65 0.09
CA LEU A 255 -15.41 18.31 1.51
C LEU A 255 -15.70 19.55 2.38
N HIS A 256 -15.14 20.71 2.03
CA HIS A 256 -15.37 21.96 2.76
C HIS A 256 -16.88 22.30 2.81
N ILE A 257 -17.58 22.23 1.67
CA ILE A 257 -19.03 22.51 1.60
C ILE A 257 -19.87 21.59 2.51
N VAL A 258 -19.40 20.38 2.80
CA VAL A 258 -20.11 19.45 3.68
C VAL A 258 -19.76 19.64 5.14
N CYS A 259 -18.54 20.08 5.44
CA CYS A 259 -18.09 20.36 6.80
C CYS A 259 -18.47 21.75 7.29
N PHE A 260 -18.66 22.73 6.40
CA PHE A 260 -18.88 24.14 6.73
C PHE A 260 -20.04 24.74 5.94
N ASN A 261 -20.87 25.54 6.61
CA ASN A 261 -21.99 26.26 5.98
C ASN A 261 -21.49 27.54 5.27
N GLU A 262 -22.40 28.30 4.64
CA GLU A 262 -22.07 29.56 3.95
C GLU A 262 -21.50 30.64 4.89
N LYS A 263 -21.87 30.58 6.18
CA LYS A 263 -21.32 31.43 7.24
C LYS A 263 -19.95 30.95 7.75
N ARG A 264 -19.43 29.84 7.20
CA ARG A 264 -18.17 29.19 7.56
C ARG A 264 -18.16 28.62 8.98
N GLU A 265 -19.33 28.29 9.49
CA GLU A 265 -19.51 27.57 10.76
C GLU A 265 -19.57 26.07 10.47
N ILE A 266 -19.18 25.27 11.46
CA ILE A 266 -19.26 23.80 11.40
C ILE A 266 -20.71 23.39 11.14
N THR A 267 -20.93 22.55 10.14
CA THR A 267 -22.26 22.00 9.84
C THR A 267 -22.69 21.01 10.92
N LYS A 268 -24.01 20.82 11.08
CA LYS A 268 -24.56 19.78 11.96
C LYS A 268 -23.92 18.41 11.71
N LEU A 269 -23.64 18.07 10.45
CA LEU A 269 -23.00 16.82 10.09
C LEU A 269 -21.65 16.61 10.79
N LEU A 270 -20.77 17.62 10.77
CA LEU A 270 -19.46 17.51 11.41
C LEU A 270 -19.59 17.68 12.93
N ASP A 271 -20.49 18.55 13.38
CA ASP A 271 -20.77 18.77 14.81
C ASP A 271 -21.26 17.51 15.52
N ASP A 272 -22.17 16.74 14.92
CA ASP A 272 -22.68 15.48 15.48
C ASP A 272 -21.54 14.47 15.73
N PHE A 273 -20.59 14.34 14.78
CA PHE A 273 -19.40 13.52 14.95
C PHE A 273 -18.50 14.03 16.08
N CYS A 274 -18.24 15.33 16.13
CA CYS A 274 -17.41 15.94 17.17
C CYS A 274 -18.03 15.76 18.56
N LYS A 275 -19.36 15.90 18.70
CA LYS A 275 -20.09 15.73 19.95
C LYS A 275 -19.95 14.34 20.56
N VAL A 276 -19.94 13.30 19.73
CA VAL A 276 -19.72 11.92 20.22
C VAL A 276 -18.24 11.59 20.41
N GLY A 277 -17.33 12.49 20.06
CA GLY A 277 -15.89 12.37 20.34
C GLY A 277 -15.01 11.99 19.14
N PHE A 278 -15.54 11.95 17.92
CA PHE A 278 -14.68 11.79 16.74
C PHE A 278 -13.81 13.03 16.56
N ARG A 279 -12.51 12.81 16.35
CA ARG A 279 -11.61 13.86 15.85
C ARG A 279 -11.65 13.88 14.32
N PRO A 280 -11.44 15.03 13.67
CA PRO A 280 -11.32 15.11 12.22
C PRO A 280 -10.35 14.08 11.63
N GLY A 281 -9.22 13.84 12.30
CA GLY A 281 -8.25 12.82 11.90
C GLY A 281 -8.80 11.39 11.87
N ASN A 282 -9.72 11.04 12.77
CA ASN A 282 -10.38 9.73 12.75
C ASN A 282 -11.22 9.58 11.47
N LEU A 283 -12.06 10.58 11.17
CA LEU A 283 -12.91 10.59 9.98
C LEU A 283 -12.08 10.53 8.69
N CYS A 284 -11.04 11.36 8.59
CA CYS A 284 -10.12 11.37 7.44
C CYS A 284 -9.43 10.01 7.23
N SER A 285 -9.06 9.34 8.32
CA SER A 285 -8.38 8.05 8.26
C SER A 285 -9.31 6.93 7.77
N MET A 286 -10.53 6.88 8.29
CA MET A 286 -11.57 5.93 7.92
C MET A 286 -12.01 6.12 6.46
N LEU A 287 -12.09 7.38 6.00
CA LEU A 287 -12.57 7.72 4.66
C LEU A 287 -11.47 7.82 3.59
N SER A 288 -10.20 7.62 3.94
CA SER A 288 -9.06 7.74 3.00
C SER A 288 -9.19 6.86 1.73
N GLY A 289 -9.92 5.75 1.80
CA GLY A 289 -10.23 4.89 0.64
C GLY A 289 -11.33 5.41 -0.29
N ALA A 290 -12.04 6.48 0.06
CA ALA A 290 -13.22 6.96 -0.68
C ALA A 290 -12.86 7.70 -1.98
N LYS A 291 -11.63 8.22 -2.09
CA LYS A 291 -11.10 8.92 -3.27
C LYS A 291 -12.09 9.98 -3.79
N ASN A 292 -12.63 9.79 -4.99
CA ASN A 292 -13.55 10.72 -5.66
C ASN A 292 -14.91 10.89 -4.97
N ASN A 293 -15.25 9.98 -4.06
CA ASN A 293 -16.54 9.93 -3.36
C ASN A 293 -16.45 10.42 -1.91
N LEU A 294 -15.31 10.97 -1.47
CA LEU A 294 -15.06 11.38 -0.07
C LEU A 294 -16.24 12.12 0.58
N GLU A 295 -16.74 13.16 -0.08
CA GLU A 295 -17.88 13.96 0.38
C GLU A 295 -19.18 13.14 0.51
N LYS A 296 -19.51 12.34 -0.50
CA LYS A 296 -20.71 11.48 -0.49
C LYS A 296 -20.59 10.39 0.58
N SER A 297 -19.40 9.83 0.76
CA SER A 297 -19.11 8.82 1.76
C SER A 297 -19.23 9.37 3.17
N LEU A 298 -18.75 10.60 3.41
CA LEU A 298 -18.90 11.27 4.69
C LEU A 298 -20.38 11.52 5.03
N LYS A 299 -21.20 12.02 4.09
CA LYS A 299 -22.65 12.20 4.27
C LYS A 299 -23.36 10.90 4.60
N ARG A 300 -23.13 9.86 3.78
CA ARG A 300 -23.73 8.53 4.01
C ARG A 300 -23.32 7.95 5.36
N PHE A 301 -22.08 8.19 5.78
CA PHE A 301 -21.60 7.72 7.08
C PHE A 301 -22.24 8.47 8.24
N HIS A 302 -22.44 9.78 8.11
CA HIS A 302 -23.22 10.57 9.07
C HIS A 302 -24.64 10.04 9.19
N ASP A 303 -25.38 9.93 8.08
CA ASP A 303 -26.75 9.43 8.08
C ASP A 303 -26.82 8.04 8.73
N PHE A 304 -25.87 7.15 8.38
CA PHE A 304 -25.78 5.82 8.95
C PHE A 304 -25.58 5.83 10.48
N CYS A 305 -24.75 6.73 11.00
CA CYS A 305 -24.41 6.79 12.42
C CYS A 305 -25.42 7.55 13.27
N PHE A 306 -26.19 8.48 12.70
CA PHE A 306 -27.00 9.42 13.49
C PHE A 306 -28.47 9.50 13.10
N ILE A 307 -28.87 8.92 11.96
CA ILE A 307 -30.24 9.01 11.43
C ILE A 307 -30.85 7.61 11.33
N GLY A 308 -32.14 7.50 11.68
CA GLY A 308 -32.90 6.25 11.57
C GLY A 308 -32.39 5.13 12.49
N ASP A 309 -32.69 3.89 12.11
CA ASP A 309 -32.41 2.70 12.94
C ASP A 309 -30.96 2.24 12.88
N THR A 310 -30.19 2.65 11.87
CA THR A 310 -28.79 2.26 11.70
C THR A 310 -27.87 2.90 12.74
N LYS A 311 -28.30 3.98 13.41
CA LYS A 311 -27.54 4.61 14.50
C LYS A 311 -27.17 3.64 15.63
N ARG A 312 -27.96 2.56 15.80
CA ARG A 312 -27.70 1.51 16.80
C ARG A 312 -26.30 0.92 16.68
N TYR A 313 -25.76 0.81 15.46
CA TYR A 313 -24.46 0.18 15.22
C TYR A 313 -23.30 0.97 15.83
N LEU A 314 -23.34 2.30 15.78
CA LEU A 314 -22.35 3.13 16.46
C LEU A 314 -22.67 3.26 17.95
N ASN A 315 -23.94 3.51 18.29
CA ASN A 315 -24.35 3.77 19.67
C ASN A 315 -24.05 2.61 20.61
N ARG A 316 -24.11 1.36 20.13
CA ARG A 316 -23.75 0.18 20.93
C ARG A 316 -22.30 0.24 21.44
N PHE A 317 -21.36 0.63 20.57
CA PHE A 317 -19.96 0.84 20.98
C PHE A 317 -19.80 2.03 21.94
N LEU A 318 -20.69 3.02 21.90
CA LEU A 318 -20.64 4.20 22.77
C LEU A 318 -21.26 3.97 24.15
N SER A 319 -22.24 3.06 24.27
CA SER A 319 -22.99 2.83 25.51
C SER A 319 -22.32 1.88 26.49
N GLU A 320 -21.34 1.11 26.06
CA GLU A 320 -20.73 0.04 26.83
C GLU A 320 -19.38 0.46 27.43
N GLU A 321 -19.28 0.40 28.76
CA GLU A 321 -18.18 0.93 29.57
C GLU A 321 -16.80 0.33 29.22
N GLU A 322 -16.77 -0.86 28.62
CA GLU A 322 -15.54 -1.53 28.19
C GLU A 322 -15.52 -1.86 26.69
N SER A 323 -16.22 -1.12 25.85
CA SER A 323 -16.29 -1.39 24.41
C SER A 323 -15.17 -0.72 23.60
N PHE A 324 -15.18 -0.92 22.28
CA PHE A 324 -14.23 -0.27 21.39
C PHE A 324 -14.45 1.24 21.38
N THR A 325 -13.43 2.02 21.76
CA THR A 325 -13.49 3.48 21.66
C THR A 325 -13.56 3.93 20.20
N LEU A 326 -14.00 5.17 19.95
CA LEU A 326 -13.97 5.75 18.60
C LEU A 326 -12.55 5.77 18.00
N SER A 327 -11.53 5.96 18.83
CA SER A 327 -10.15 5.84 18.37
C SER A 327 -9.83 4.42 17.93
N ASN A 328 -10.34 3.40 18.66
CA ASN A 328 -10.15 2.01 18.28
C ASN A 328 -10.85 1.69 16.96
N LEU A 329 -12.11 2.07 16.81
CA LEU A 329 -12.87 1.89 15.57
C LEU A 329 -12.17 2.59 14.39
N SER A 330 -11.63 3.79 14.60
CA SER A 330 -10.91 4.50 13.53
C SER A 330 -9.62 3.83 13.07
N LYS A 331 -8.90 3.15 13.98
CA LYS A 331 -7.72 2.33 13.63
C LYS A 331 -8.13 1.11 12.82
N ILE A 332 -9.17 0.41 13.27
CA ILE A 332 -9.67 -0.82 12.64
C ILE A 332 -10.21 -0.52 11.25
N LEU A 333 -11.08 0.49 11.14
CA LEU A 333 -11.78 0.87 9.92
C LEU A 333 -10.98 1.87 9.06
N HIS A 334 -9.70 2.09 9.37
CA HIS A 334 -8.82 2.92 8.57
C HIS A 334 -8.81 2.43 7.11
N GLY A 335 -9.01 3.34 6.16
CA GLY A 335 -9.00 3.00 4.74
C GLY A 335 -10.27 2.33 4.20
N ALA A 336 -11.30 2.14 5.03
CA ALA A 336 -12.59 1.57 4.58
C ALA A 336 -13.22 2.38 3.42
N GLY A 337 -13.07 3.71 3.47
CA GLY A 337 -13.42 4.59 2.37
C GLY A 337 -14.91 4.61 2.09
N ALA A 338 -15.29 4.31 0.85
CA ALA A 338 -16.68 4.30 0.42
C ALA A 338 -17.53 3.20 1.07
N ASN A 339 -16.88 2.17 1.63
CA ASN A 339 -17.52 1.02 2.26
C ASN A 339 -17.57 1.14 3.80
N ILE A 340 -17.38 2.34 4.35
CA ILE A 340 -17.31 2.52 5.80
C ILE A 340 -18.59 2.06 6.54
N CYS A 341 -19.78 2.31 5.97
CA CYS A 341 -21.04 1.90 6.58
C CYS A 341 -21.17 0.37 6.68
N PRO A 342 -21.04 -0.41 5.58
CA PRO A 342 -21.07 -1.86 5.69
C PRO A 342 -19.90 -2.41 6.53
N ALA A 343 -18.72 -1.79 6.50
CA ALA A 343 -17.60 -2.21 7.34
C ALA A 343 -17.90 -2.05 8.85
N LEU A 344 -18.46 -0.91 9.28
CA LEU A 344 -18.88 -0.69 10.66
C LEU A 344 -20.00 -1.67 11.07
N LYS A 345 -21.01 -1.85 10.21
CA LYS A 345 -22.10 -2.81 10.46
C LYS A 345 -21.57 -4.22 10.66
N ASN A 346 -20.77 -4.72 9.70
CA ASN A 346 -20.27 -6.09 9.76
C ASN A 346 -19.31 -6.29 10.94
N PHE A 347 -18.58 -5.25 11.34
CA PHE A 347 -17.72 -5.31 12.53
C PHE A 347 -18.55 -5.35 13.81
N HIS A 348 -19.60 -4.53 13.89
CA HIS A 348 -20.60 -4.62 14.95
C HIS A 348 -21.20 -6.03 15.05
N ASP A 349 -21.69 -6.60 13.95
CA ASP A 349 -22.36 -7.89 13.93
C ASP A 349 -21.42 -9.08 14.25
N VAL A 350 -20.11 -8.85 14.26
CA VAL A 350 -19.12 -9.81 14.78
C VAL A 350 -18.92 -9.66 16.28
N CYS A 351 -19.04 -8.45 16.82
CA CYS A 351 -18.84 -8.16 18.23
C CYS A 351 -20.12 -8.38 19.06
N PHE A 352 -21.29 -8.12 18.46
CA PHE A 352 -22.58 -8.13 19.13
C PHE A 352 -23.64 -8.88 18.33
N ASP A 353 -24.54 -9.57 19.05
CA ASP A 353 -25.73 -10.20 18.48
C ASP A 353 -26.85 -9.16 18.20
N GLU A 354 -28.00 -9.62 17.68
CA GLU A 354 -29.14 -8.74 17.37
C GLU A 354 -29.77 -8.08 18.62
N LYS A 355 -29.64 -8.69 19.80
CA LYS A 355 -30.07 -8.13 21.08
C LYS A 355 -29.03 -7.16 21.65
N GLY A 356 -27.83 -7.15 21.05
CA GLY A 356 -26.68 -6.37 21.46
C GLY A 356 -25.91 -6.98 22.62
N ASN A 357 -26.02 -8.29 22.83
CA ASN A 357 -25.12 -9.00 23.72
C ASN A 357 -23.81 -9.28 23.00
N GLU A 358 -22.72 -9.33 23.77
CA GLU A 358 -21.42 -9.75 23.26
C GLU A 358 -21.49 -11.15 22.63
N THR A 359 -20.91 -11.31 21.44
CA THR A 359 -20.81 -12.61 20.79
C THR A 359 -19.76 -13.47 21.47
N GLN A 360 -19.86 -14.79 21.29
CA GLN A 360 -18.82 -15.73 21.75
C GLN A 360 -17.42 -15.34 21.26
N LEU A 361 -17.32 -14.84 20.01
CA LEU A 361 -16.04 -14.47 19.42
C LEU A 361 -15.33 -13.39 20.24
N LEU A 362 -16.03 -12.30 20.59
CA LEU A 362 -15.45 -11.23 21.39
C LEU A 362 -15.23 -11.70 22.84
N GLY A 363 -16.18 -12.49 23.37
CA GLY A 363 -16.07 -13.07 24.71
C GLY A 363 -14.87 -13.98 24.90
N ASP A 364 -14.47 -14.77 23.89
CA ASP A 364 -13.28 -15.60 23.95
C ASP A 364 -12.00 -14.76 24.09
N PHE A 365 -11.88 -13.67 23.32
CA PHE A 365 -10.76 -12.75 23.45
C PHE A 365 -10.72 -12.06 24.80
N ARG A 366 -11.87 -11.62 25.33
CA ARG A 366 -11.94 -11.04 26.68
C ARG A 366 -11.54 -12.04 27.77
N LYS A 367 -12.03 -13.29 27.68
CA LYS A 367 -11.65 -14.38 28.60
C LYS A 367 -10.14 -14.67 28.54
N ALA A 368 -9.54 -14.55 27.35
CA ALA A 368 -8.09 -14.65 27.16
C ALA A 368 -7.30 -13.41 27.61
N GLY A 369 -7.99 -12.34 28.06
CA GLY A 369 -7.39 -11.12 28.62
C GLY A 369 -7.08 -10.02 27.60
N PHE A 370 -7.58 -10.11 26.36
CA PHE A 370 -7.45 -9.04 25.37
C PHE A 370 -8.44 -7.90 25.68
N THR A 371 -7.95 -6.67 25.66
CA THR A 371 -8.82 -5.48 25.68
C THR A 371 -9.23 -5.10 24.25
N PRO A 372 -10.31 -4.29 24.07
CA PRO A 372 -10.63 -3.70 22.77
C PRO A 372 -9.47 -2.90 22.15
N SER A 373 -8.62 -2.29 23.00
CA SER A 373 -7.44 -1.57 22.53
C SER A 373 -6.38 -2.50 21.96
N ASP A 374 -6.21 -3.68 22.55
CA ASP A 374 -5.29 -4.70 22.06
C ASP A 374 -5.75 -5.24 20.71
N LEU A 375 -7.01 -5.64 20.61
CA LEU A 375 -7.60 -6.09 19.35
C LEU A 375 -7.54 -4.99 18.27
N SER A 376 -7.77 -3.74 18.63
CA SER A 376 -7.68 -2.61 17.71
C SER A 376 -6.27 -2.38 17.16
N ASN A 377 -5.22 -2.63 17.95
CA ASN A 377 -3.83 -2.53 17.48
C ASN A 377 -3.48 -3.64 16.49
N ILE A 378 -3.96 -4.86 16.76
CA ILE A 378 -3.78 -6.03 15.89
C ILE A 378 -4.53 -5.81 14.56
N LEU A 379 -5.80 -5.39 14.65
CA LEU A 379 -6.68 -5.15 13.50
C LEU A 379 -6.46 -3.78 12.83
N SER A 380 -5.46 -3.02 13.24
CA SER A 380 -5.19 -1.70 12.68
C SER A 380 -4.99 -1.78 11.16
N MET A 381 -5.61 -0.86 10.41
CA MET A 381 -5.60 -0.81 8.94
C MET A 381 -6.30 -1.97 8.22
N SER A 382 -7.17 -2.71 8.91
CA SER A 382 -8.00 -3.75 8.28
C SER A 382 -9.06 -3.19 7.33
N GLY A 383 -9.55 -1.98 7.60
CA GLY A 383 -10.53 -1.28 6.77
C GLY A 383 -11.78 -2.13 6.54
N ASN A 384 -12.11 -2.37 5.27
CA ASN A 384 -13.28 -3.16 4.87
C ASN A 384 -13.18 -4.64 5.22
N ASN A 385 -11.97 -5.14 5.50
CA ASN A 385 -11.71 -6.55 5.81
C ASN A 385 -11.74 -6.83 7.31
N ALA A 386 -11.98 -5.83 8.17
CA ALA A 386 -11.90 -5.96 9.63
C ALA A 386 -12.67 -7.17 10.18
N THR A 387 -13.92 -7.34 9.77
CA THR A 387 -14.77 -8.48 10.13
C THR A 387 -14.14 -9.83 9.74
N PHE A 388 -13.68 -9.94 8.50
CA PHE A 388 -13.10 -11.18 7.98
C PHE A 388 -11.79 -11.53 8.71
N ILE A 389 -10.93 -10.53 8.90
CA ILE A 389 -9.66 -10.67 9.59
C ILE A 389 -9.87 -11.07 11.05
N LEU A 390 -10.79 -10.43 11.77
CA LEU A 390 -11.09 -10.77 13.16
C LEU A 390 -11.63 -12.20 13.28
N ARG A 391 -12.53 -12.64 12.39
CA ARG A 391 -13.02 -14.03 12.38
C ARG A 391 -11.92 -15.05 12.14
N ASN A 392 -11.02 -14.80 11.18
CA ASN A 392 -9.94 -15.73 10.91
C ASN A 392 -8.89 -15.70 12.02
N PHE A 393 -8.60 -14.53 12.58
CA PHE A 393 -7.68 -14.42 13.71
C PHE A 393 -8.20 -15.17 14.94
N HIS A 394 -9.51 -15.06 15.24
CA HIS A 394 -10.16 -15.89 16.26
C HIS A 394 -9.94 -17.38 15.99
N LYS A 395 -10.19 -17.86 14.77
CA LYS A 395 -9.95 -19.28 14.41
C LYS A 395 -8.52 -19.71 14.66
N VAL A 396 -7.52 -18.90 14.29
CA VAL A 396 -6.10 -19.26 14.47
C VAL A 396 -5.71 -19.21 15.95
N CYS A 397 -6.22 -18.24 16.72
CA CYS A 397 -5.92 -18.16 18.15
C CYS A 397 -6.53 -19.30 18.96
N PHE A 398 -7.73 -19.73 18.60
CA PHE A 398 -8.53 -20.70 19.34
C PHE A 398 -8.76 -22.01 18.56
N ASN A 399 -7.82 -22.38 17.68
CA ASN A 399 -7.83 -23.67 16.98
C ASN A 399 -7.53 -24.84 17.94
N GLU A 400 -7.64 -26.08 17.45
CA GLU A 400 -7.34 -27.29 18.24
C GLU A 400 -5.87 -27.33 18.71
N GLU A 401 -4.94 -26.78 17.91
CA GLU A 401 -3.51 -26.66 18.26
C GLU A 401 -3.23 -25.59 19.32
N ASN A 402 -4.23 -24.74 19.61
CA ASN A 402 -4.28 -23.80 20.73
C ASN A 402 -3.07 -22.86 20.83
N TYR A 403 -2.62 -22.31 19.70
CA TYR A 403 -1.41 -21.49 19.60
C TYR A 403 -1.39 -20.31 20.60
N LEU A 404 -2.55 -19.69 20.84
CA LEU A 404 -2.62 -18.61 21.82
C LEU A 404 -2.26 -19.10 23.24
N ASN A 405 -2.67 -20.31 23.62
CA ASN A 405 -2.39 -20.85 24.94
C ASN A 405 -0.90 -21.14 25.15
N HIS A 406 -0.13 -21.49 24.12
CA HIS A 406 1.33 -21.61 24.25
C HIS A 406 1.97 -20.28 24.64
N PHE A 407 1.55 -19.17 24.03
CA PHE A 407 1.99 -17.84 24.46
C PHE A 407 1.53 -17.52 25.88
N LEU A 408 0.24 -17.71 26.18
CA LEU A 408 -0.35 -17.32 27.47
C LEU A 408 0.06 -18.23 28.63
N ALA A 409 0.61 -19.42 28.38
CA ALA A 409 1.26 -20.24 29.40
C ALA A 409 2.56 -19.57 29.91
N GLU A 410 3.26 -18.86 29.03
CA GLU A 410 4.49 -18.12 29.33
C GLU A 410 4.20 -16.68 29.79
N LYS A 411 3.34 -16.51 30.80
CA LYS A 411 2.80 -15.21 31.29
C LYS A 411 3.84 -14.15 31.63
N LYS A 412 5.09 -14.55 31.92
CA LYS A 412 6.21 -13.63 32.19
C LYS A 412 6.81 -13.04 30.92
N LEU A 413 6.58 -13.66 29.77
CA LEU A 413 7.12 -13.29 28.46
C LEU A 413 6.05 -12.72 27.54
N PHE A 414 4.83 -13.28 27.61
CA PHE A 414 3.74 -12.90 26.73
C PHE A 414 2.46 -12.64 27.52
N THR A 415 1.97 -11.42 27.39
CA THR A 415 0.60 -11.04 27.73
C THR A 415 -0.17 -10.72 26.45
N PRO A 416 -1.51 -10.67 26.49
CA PRO A 416 -2.31 -10.16 25.37
C PRO A 416 -1.84 -8.80 24.86
N LYS A 417 -1.40 -7.92 25.78
CA LYS A 417 -0.82 -6.62 25.46
C LYS A 417 0.52 -6.72 24.73
N ASP A 418 1.39 -7.67 25.10
CA ASP A 418 2.64 -7.91 24.39
C ASP A 418 2.41 -8.47 22.99
N LEU A 419 1.46 -9.40 22.84
CA LEU A 419 1.05 -9.92 21.52
C LEU A 419 0.47 -8.80 20.65
N SER A 420 -0.38 -7.94 21.22
CA SER A 420 -0.92 -6.74 20.57
C SER A 420 0.16 -5.78 20.09
N ARG A 421 1.26 -5.64 20.85
CA ARG A 421 2.42 -4.85 20.44
C ARG A 421 3.23 -5.53 19.35
N ILE A 422 3.51 -6.83 19.46
CA ILE A 422 4.26 -7.60 18.45
C ILE A 422 3.51 -7.59 17.11
N LEU A 423 2.20 -7.78 17.15
CA LEU A 423 1.32 -7.81 15.98
C LEU A 423 0.77 -6.42 15.60
N HIS A 424 1.30 -5.33 16.16
CA HIS A 424 0.76 -4.02 15.88
C HIS A 424 0.89 -3.66 14.39
N GLY A 425 -0.24 -3.33 13.76
CA GLY A 425 -0.27 -2.83 12.38
C GLY A 425 -0.01 -3.90 11.31
N VAL A 426 -0.09 -5.18 11.65
CA VAL A 426 -0.01 -6.29 10.68
C VAL A 426 -1.28 -6.40 9.83
N GLY A 427 -2.43 -5.99 10.37
CA GLY A 427 -3.69 -5.81 9.63
C GLY A 427 -4.13 -7.07 8.87
N ILE A 428 -4.14 -6.99 7.54
CA ILE A 428 -4.60 -8.05 6.63
C ILE A 428 -3.81 -9.36 6.79
N ASP A 429 -2.54 -9.27 7.17
CA ASP A 429 -1.62 -10.42 7.26
C ASP A 429 -1.58 -11.04 8.66
N VAL A 430 -2.44 -10.63 9.60
CA VAL A 430 -2.34 -11.04 11.02
C VAL A 430 -2.29 -12.56 11.20
N CYS A 431 -3.09 -13.32 10.45
CA CYS A 431 -3.20 -14.77 10.63
C CYS A 431 -1.88 -15.47 10.29
N SER A 432 -1.36 -15.23 9.08
CA SER A 432 -0.10 -15.83 8.63
C SER A 432 1.10 -15.35 9.45
N ILE A 433 1.08 -14.10 9.91
CA ILE A 433 2.13 -13.57 10.78
C ILE A 433 2.07 -14.18 12.18
N PHE A 434 0.88 -14.38 12.72
CA PHE A 434 0.72 -14.99 14.04
C PHE A 434 1.15 -16.46 14.05
N GLU A 435 0.81 -17.24 13.02
CA GLU A 435 1.30 -18.62 12.86
C GLU A 435 2.83 -18.66 12.77
N ARG A 436 3.44 -17.76 11.98
CA ARG A 436 4.91 -17.70 11.88
C ARG A 436 5.56 -17.24 13.17
N LEU A 437 4.92 -16.33 13.90
CA LEU A 437 5.37 -15.92 15.23
C LEU A 437 5.33 -17.09 16.21
N HIS A 438 4.27 -17.91 16.12
CA HIS A 438 4.15 -19.14 16.88
C HIS A 438 5.32 -20.08 16.55
N ASP A 439 5.51 -20.46 15.28
CA ASP A 439 6.58 -21.38 14.85
C ASP A 439 7.99 -20.88 15.17
N LEU A 440 8.17 -19.56 15.26
CA LEU A 440 9.43 -18.95 15.69
C LEU A 440 9.68 -19.16 17.18
N CYS A 441 8.62 -19.16 18.00
CA CYS A 441 8.69 -19.18 19.46
C CYS A 441 8.50 -20.58 20.06
N PHE A 442 7.64 -21.39 19.46
CA PHE A 442 7.19 -22.69 19.96
C PHE A 442 7.19 -23.74 18.85
N ASP A 443 7.36 -25.01 19.22
CA ASP A 443 7.01 -26.15 18.35
C ASP A 443 5.50 -26.46 18.44
N LYS A 444 5.05 -27.50 17.72
CA LYS A 444 3.63 -27.88 17.65
C LYS A 444 3.08 -28.31 19.02
N GLU A 445 3.93 -28.87 19.85
CA GLU A 445 3.62 -29.33 21.21
C GLU A 445 3.67 -28.19 22.25
N GLY A 446 4.05 -26.98 21.84
CA GLY A 446 4.12 -25.80 22.70
C GLY A 446 5.43 -25.65 23.47
N ASN A 447 6.46 -26.46 23.17
CA ASN A 447 7.77 -26.30 23.77
C ASN A 447 8.51 -25.11 23.15
N LYS A 448 9.23 -24.35 23.98
CA LYS A 448 10.03 -23.21 23.52
C LYS A 448 11.09 -23.65 22.51
N THR A 449 11.13 -23.00 21.36
CA THR A 449 12.19 -23.24 20.37
C THR A 449 13.56 -22.82 20.90
N LYS A 450 14.61 -23.30 20.24
CA LYS A 450 15.99 -22.81 20.48
C LYS A 450 16.09 -21.29 20.30
N TYR A 451 15.32 -20.73 19.36
CA TYR A 451 15.30 -19.30 19.10
C TYR A 451 14.79 -18.51 20.32
N LEU A 452 13.61 -18.86 20.83
CA LEU A 452 13.05 -18.21 22.01
C LEU A 452 13.94 -18.40 23.25
N ASN A 453 14.47 -19.61 23.47
CA ASN A 453 15.39 -19.87 24.58
C ASN A 453 16.65 -19.00 24.51
N ASN A 454 17.21 -18.77 23.31
CA ASN A 454 18.34 -17.87 23.13
C ASN A 454 17.97 -16.42 23.41
N LEU A 455 16.78 -15.95 23.00
CA LEU A 455 16.30 -14.61 23.33
C LEU A 455 16.16 -14.40 24.84
N ILE A 456 15.62 -15.39 25.55
CA ILE A 456 15.47 -15.38 27.01
C ILE A 456 16.84 -15.32 27.69
N LYS A 457 17.79 -16.20 27.30
CA LYS A 457 19.14 -16.26 27.87
C LYS A 457 19.92 -14.97 27.71
N ASN A 458 19.71 -14.26 26.59
CA ASN A 458 20.40 -13.00 26.31
C ASN A 458 19.84 -11.79 27.10
N GLY A 459 18.84 -11.99 27.97
CA GLY A 459 18.49 -11.08 29.06
C GLY A 459 18.06 -9.67 28.66
N ARG A 460 17.48 -9.47 27.47
CA ARG A 460 17.09 -8.12 27.02
C ARG A 460 15.60 -7.87 27.27
N TYR A 461 15.30 -6.76 27.94
CA TYR A 461 13.99 -6.13 28.15
C TYR A 461 13.22 -5.74 26.86
N LYS A 462 13.48 -6.42 25.73
CA LYS A 462 13.01 -6.06 24.38
C LYS A 462 12.65 -7.27 23.51
N ILE A 463 12.36 -8.45 24.08
CA ILE A 463 11.99 -9.66 23.32
C ILE A 463 10.85 -9.35 22.33
N SER A 464 9.80 -8.72 22.82
CA SER A 464 8.67 -8.22 22.02
C SER A 464 9.07 -7.28 20.88
N ASP A 465 10.07 -6.42 21.06
CA ASP A 465 10.50 -5.49 20.00
C ASP A 465 11.30 -6.23 18.94
N ILE A 466 12.14 -7.19 19.37
CA ILE A 466 12.86 -8.08 18.45
C ILE A 466 11.86 -8.89 17.63
N LEU A 467 10.88 -9.51 18.29
CA LEU A 467 9.84 -10.29 17.63
C LEU A 467 8.99 -9.41 16.70
N HIS A 468 8.63 -8.19 17.13
CA HIS A 468 7.93 -7.20 16.31
C HIS A 468 8.69 -6.89 15.01
N GLU A 469 10.00 -6.64 15.10
CA GLU A 469 10.83 -6.38 13.93
C GLU A 469 10.98 -7.62 13.04
N GLN A 470 11.05 -8.83 13.61
CA GLN A 470 11.08 -10.06 12.84
C GLN A 470 9.78 -10.27 12.05
N VAL A 471 8.62 -10.11 12.70
CA VAL A 471 7.33 -10.27 12.02
C VAL A 471 7.09 -9.18 10.98
N LYS A 472 7.55 -7.94 11.22
CA LYS A 472 7.53 -6.86 10.24
C LYS A 472 8.36 -7.17 9.01
N LYS A 473 9.61 -7.64 9.18
CA LYS A 473 10.45 -8.05 8.04
C LYS A 473 9.83 -9.19 7.23
N ALA A 474 9.06 -10.04 7.90
CA ALA A 474 8.40 -11.18 7.29
C ALA A 474 7.06 -10.83 6.60
N SER A 475 6.50 -9.63 6.85
CA SER A 475 5.25 -9.15 6.26
C SER A 475 5.44 -8.69 4.81
N PRO A 476 4.62 -9.20 3.86
CA PRO A 476 4.61 -8.73 2.46
C PRO A 476 4.44 -7.20 2.32
N ILE A 477 3.66 -6.59 3.22
CA ILE A 477 3.40 -5.13 3.25
C ILE A 477 4.69 -4.32 3.48
N PHE A 478 5.68 -4.90 4.18
CA PHE A 478 6.96 -4.26 4.50
C PHE A 478 8.12 -4.74 3.62
N LEU A 479 8.03 -5.95 3.04
CA LEU A 479 8.93 -6.40 1.97
C LEU A 479 8.84 -5.50 0.72
N GLY A 480 7.72 -4.79 0.53
CA GLY A 480 7.60 -3.71 -0.46
C GLY A 480 8.33 -2.39 -0.11
N LYS A 481 8.87 -2.26 1.12
CA LYS A 481 9.56 -1.05 1.62
C LYS A 481 11.02 -1.29 2.07
N GLN A 482 11.48 -2.53 2.20
CA GLN A 482 12.85 -2.87 2.58
C GLN A 482 13.40 -3.97 1.67
N ASN A 483 13.97 -3.58 0.52
CA ASN A 483 14.99 -4.38 -0.15
C ASN A 483 16.25 -3.52 -0.26
N ILE A 484 17.04 -3.50 0.82
CA ILE A 484 18.46 -3.16 0.80
C ILE A 484 19.19 -4.20 1.67
N SER A 485 20.12 -4.90 1.00
CA SER A 485 21.19 -5.81 1.39
C SER A 485 20.93 -6.98 2.35
N LYS A 486 21.09 -8.20 1.80
CA LYS A 486 21.53 -9.40 2.52
C LYS A 486 23.07 -9.51 2.48
N GLY A 487 23.66 -9.77 3.63
CA GLY A 487 24.89 -10.56 3.84
C GLY A 487 24.72 -11.27 5.20
N ASP A 488 25.16 -12.51 5.46
CA ASP A 488 26.18 -13.33 4.82
C ASP A 488 25.86 -14.84 4.93
N LYS A 489 26.60 -15.58 4.12
CA LYS A 489 26.66 -17.04 3.91
C LYS A 489 26.89 -17.86 5.19
N VAL A 490 26.33 -19.07 5.24
CA VAL A 490 27.09 -20.30 5.59
C VAL A 490 26.58 -21.47 4.74
N THR A 491 27.56 -22.22 4.25
CA THR A 491 27.61 -23.42 3.42
C THR A 491 26.89 -24.64 4.01
N ASN A 492 26.39 -25.55 3.15
CA ASN A 492 26.95 -26.90 3.05
C ASN A 492 26.41 -27.69 1.86
N ALA A 493 27.28 -28.59 1.41
CA ALA A 493 27.32 -29.28 0.13
C ALA A 493 26.54 -30.61 0.13
N SER A 494 26.06 -30.95 -1.07
CA SER A 494 26.09 -32.27 -1.73
C SER A 494 25.64 -33.54 -0.99
N SER A 495 24.58 -34.18 -1.52
CA SER A 495 24.63 -35.60 -1.93
C SER A 495 23.42 -35.98 -2.80
N ASN A 496 23.69 -36.31 -4.07
CA ASN A 496 22.81 -37.05 -4.98
C ASN A 496 22.84 -38.55 -4.65
N SER A 497 21.71 -39.24 -4.76
CA SER A 497 21.55 -40.60 -5.34
C SER A 497 20.05 -40.97 -5.32
N SER A 498 19.34 -40.96 -6.44
CA SER A 498 19.02 -42.12 -7.28
C SER A 498 18.23 -43.24 -6.57
N GLY A 499 17.00 -43.48 -7.04
CA GLY A 499 16.18 -44.62 -6.67
C GLY A 499 14.85 -44.62 -7.42
N LYS A 500 14.91 -44.80 -8.75
CA LYS A 500 13.76 -45.21 -9.56
C LYS A 500 13.47 -46.68 -9.26
N THR A 501 12.20 -47.04 -9.16
CA THR A 501 11.73 -48.37 -9.57
C THR A 501 10.46 -48.20 -10.39
N GLU A 502 10.56 -48.75 -11.59
CA GLU A 502 9.53 -48.89 -12.61
C GLU A 502 8.49 -49.93 -12.16
N GLN A 503 7.23 -49.70 -12.52
CA GLN A 503 6.34 -50.78 -12.92
C GLN A 503 5.64 -50.33 -14.20
N GLU A 504 5.92 -51.10 -15.24
CA GLU A 504 5.51 -50.91 -16.62
C GLU A 504 4.28 -51.77 -16.93
N GLN A 505 3.52 -51.32 -17.94
CA GLN A 505 2.67 -52.10 -18.85
C GLN A 505 1.30 -52.60 -18.34
N ASN A 506 0.24 -52.02 -18.90
CA ASN A 506 -0.42 -52.70 -20.02
C ASN A 506 -1.19 -51.74 -20.96
N LEU A 507 -1.02 -51.99 -22.25
CA LEU A 507 -1.68 -51.31 -23.38
C LEU A 507 -3.15 -51.74 -23.52
N GLY A 508 -3.96 -50.92 -24.18
CA GLY A 508 -5.27 -51.37 -24.68
C GLY A 508 -6.18 -50.26 -25.19
N SER A 509 -5.84 -49.70 -26.35
CA SER A 509 -6.66 -48.84 -27.20
C SER A 509 -8.08 -49.38 -27.46
N LEU A 510 -9.10 -48.51 -27.41
CA LEU A 510 -10.23 -48.58 -28.33
C LEU A 510 -10.95 -47.22 -28.48
N GLN A 511 -11.14 -46.86 -29.75
CA GLN A 511 -11.80 -45.68 -30.26
C GLN A 511 -13.31 -45.65 -29.97
N GLN A 512 -13.82 -44.42 -29.96
CA GLN A 512 -15.15 -43.92 -30.36
C GLN A 512 -16.21 -44.94 -30.81
N VAL A 513 -17.47 -44.72 -30.40
CA VAL A 513 -18.63 -44.34 -31.27
C VAL A 513 -19.99 -44.50 -30.54
N ILE A 514 -20.70 -43.38 -30.38
CA ILE A 514 -22.15 -43.11 -30.58
C ILE A 514 -23.24 -43.64 -29.60
N GLN A 515 -24.29 -42.77 -29.48
CA GLN A 515 -25.67 -42.89 -28.95
C GLN A 515 -25.85 -42.58 -27.44
N GLN A 516 -26.67 -41.61 -27.00
CA GLN A 516 -27.73 -40.77 -27.57
C GLN A 516 -27.62 -39.33 -27.04
#